data_AF-A0A0N8HC93-F1
#
_entry.id   AF-A0A0N8HC93-F1
#
_cell.length_a   1.000
_cell.length_b   1.000
_cell.length_c   1.000
_cell.angle_alpha   90.00
_cell.angle_beta   90.00
_cell.angle_gamma   90.00
#
_symmetry.space_group_name_H-M   'P 1'
#
loop_
_entity.id
_entity.type
_entity.pdbx_description
1 polymer ?
#
loop_
_entity_poly.entity_id
_entity_poly.type
_entity_poly.pdbx_seq_one_letter_code
_entity_poly.pdbx_strand_id
1 'polypeptide(L)'
;MDADAYSGRLRSLIAAAIEICMAADFEHDDVSEDGLPSWFLNLSDGSEDEAYGDAVGSAGKSRYLEVRDDRAWDAGEWIYCFDPDLRKWSWWDITVVDDGVVCVWVDTKGEAHIPCEELWWAVFVAGAQEVQTMTLETSSIWSQQDSVGLRK
;
A
#
# COMPACT_ATOMS: atom_id res chain seq x y z
N MET A 1 15.56 -3.99 3.62
CA MET A 1 15.43 -3.49 2.23
C MET A 1 15.71 -2.00 2.25
N ASP A 2 16.38 -1.46 1.24
CA ASP A 2 16.63 -0.01 1.16
C ASP A 2 15.38 0.77 0.68
N ALA A 3 15.45 2.10 0.81
CA ALA A 3 14.34 2.99 0.50
C ALA A 3 13.92 2.96 -0.97
N ASP A 4 14.87 2.84 -1.92
CA ASP A 4 14.56 2.80 -3.36
C ASP A 4 13.85 1.51 -3.75
N ALA A 5 14.33 0.36 -3.26
CA ALA A 5 13.71 -0.93 -3.49
C ALA A 5 12.31 -1.01 -2.85
N TYR A 6 12.15 -0.53 -1.62
CA TYR A 6 10.85 -0.43 -0.96
C TYR A 6 9.88 0.46 -1.75
N SER A 7 10.33 1.66 -2.12
CA SER A 7 9.50 2.64 -2.81
C SER A 7 9.07 2.15 -4.20
N GLY A 8 10.00 1.54 -4.95
CA GLY A 8 9.70 0.95 -6.25
C GLY A 8 8.69 -0.19 -6.14
N ARG A 9 8.84 -1.05 -5.12
CA ARG A 9 7.91 -2.16 -4.87
C ARG A 9 6.51 -1.67 -4.50
N LEU A 10 6.40 -0.75 -3.54
CA LEU A 10 5.10 -0.20 -3.12
C LEU A 10 4.42 0.57 -4.25
N ARG A 11 5.15 1.46 -4.95
CA ARG A 11 4.56 2.20 -6.07
C ARG A 11 4.07 1.31 -7.19
N SER A 12 4.81 0.26 -7.53
CA SER A 12 4.39 -0.67 -8.59
C SER A 12 3.08 -1.38 -8.21
N LEU A 13 2.93 -1.77 -6.93
CA LEU A 13 1.68 -2.36 -6.44
C LEU A 13 0.52 -1.36 -6.50
N ILE A 14 0.70 -0.15 -5.98
CA ILE A 14 -0.36 0.87 -5.95
C ILE A 14 -0.73 1.32 -7.37
N ALA A 15 0.23 1.44 -8.29
CA ALA A 15 -0.02 1.76 -9.69
C ALA A 15 -0.86 0.68 -10.35
N ALA A 16 -0.51 -0.60 -10.18
CA ALA A 16 -1.29 -1.72 -10.71
C ALA A 16 -2.73 -1.72 -10.17
N ALA A 17 -2.91 -1.46 -8.87
CA ALA A 17 -4.22 -1.35 -8.26
C ALA A 17 -5.05 -0.22 -8.89
N ILE A 18 -4.46 0.97 -9.05
CA ILE A 18 -5.13 2.12 -9.68
C ILE A 18 -5.50 1.81 -11.14
N GLU A 19 -4.61 1.15 -11.90
CA GLU A 19 -4.88 0.76 -13.29
C GLU A 19 -6.07 -0.20 -13.40
N ILE A 20 -6.15 -1.20 -12.51
CA ILE A 20 -7.31 -2.09 -12.41
C ILE A 20 -8.58 -1.29 -12.14
N CYS A 21 -8.55 -0.42 -11.12
CA CYS A 21 -9.74 0.35 -10.74
C CYS A 21 -10.20 1.34 -11.81
N MET A 22 -9.29 1.85 -12.63
CA MET A 22 -9.66 2.71 -13.76
C MET A 22 -10.35 1.94 -14.90
N ALA A 23 -10.11 0.63 -15.01
CA ALA A 23 -10.67 -0.22 -16.04
C ALA A 23 -11.91 -1.00 -15.58
N ALA A 24 -12.10 -1.16 -14.27
CA ALA A 24 -13.18 -1.93 -13.68
C ALA A 24 -14.52 -1.18 -13.70
N ASP A 25 -15.60 -1.95 -13.92
CA ASP A 25 -16.98 -1.55 -13.61
C ASP A 25 -17.38 -2.22 -12.29
N PHE A 26 -17.17 -1.52 -11.18
CA PHE A 26 -17.44 -2.02 -9.83
C PHE A 26 -18.93 -2.30 -9.56
N GLU A 27 -19.84 -1.80 -10.39
CA GLU A 27 -21.28 -2.00 -10.21
C GLU A 27 -21.79 -3.30 -10.87
N HIS A 28 -21.10 -3.80 -11.90
CA HIS A 28 -21.64 -4.85 -12.77
C HIS A 28 -20.75 -6.10 -12.92
N ASP A 29 -19.43 -5.99 -12.74
CA ASP A 29 -18.48 -7.08 -12.95
C ASP A 29 -17.60 -7.34 -11.71
N ASP A 30 -17.14 -8.58 -11.56
CA ASP A 30 -16.10 -8.92 -10.58
C ASP A 30 -14.79 -8.19 -10.96
N VAL A 31 -14.16 -7.55 -9.97
CA VAL A 31 -12.92 -6.78 -10.17
C VAL A 31 -11.77 -7.77 -10.44
N SER A 32 -11.12 -7.65 -11.59
CA SER A 32 -10.00 -8.53 -11.96
C SER A 32 -8.77 -8.25 -11.10
N GLU A 33 -8.14 -9.32 -10.62
CA GLU A 33 -6.87 -9.29 -9.87
C GLU A 33 -5.64 -9.49 -10.77
N ASP A 34 -5.83 -9.79 -12.06
CA ASP A 34 -4.77 -10.26 -12.97
C ASP A 34 -3.62 -9.26 -13.17
N GLY A 35 -3.88 -7.97 -12.91
CA GLY A 35 -2.87 -6.91 -12.97
C GLY A 35 -1.99 -6.82 -11.72
N LEU A 36 -2.38 -7.46 -10.62
CA LEU A 36 -1.62 -7.39 -9.36
C LEU A 36 -0.36 -8.25 -9.41
N PRO A 37 0.74 -7.84 -8.75
CA PRO A 37 1.95 -8.63 -8.71
C PRO A 37 1.71 -10.00 -8.05
N SER A 38 2.27 -11.07 -8.62
CA SER A 38 2.11 -12.43 -8.09
C SER A 38 2.59 -12.60 -6.65
N TRP A 39 3.64 -11.86 -6.24
CA TRP A 39 4.10 -11.85 -4.86
C TRP A 39 3.03 -11.31 -3.91
N PHE A 40 2.23 -10.34 -4.35
CA PHE A 40 1.16 -9.75 -3.55
C PHE A 40 -0.02 -10.70 -3.47
N LEU A 41 -0.41 -11.31 -4.60
CA LEU A 41 -1.48 -12.32 -4.64
C LEU A 41 -1.20 -13.50 -3.70
N ASN A 42 0.04 -14.00 -3.67
CA ASN A 42 0.41 -15.09 -2.77
C ASN A 42 0.37 -14.71 -1.28
N LEU A 43 0.51 -13.42 -0.96
CA LEU A 43 0.46 -12.93 0.42
C LEU A 43 -0.97 -12.59 0.86
N SER A 44 -1.78 -12.15 -0.10
CA SER A 44 -3.15 -11.66 0.08
C SER A 44 -4.16 -12.73 -0.33
N ASP A 45 -3.99 -13.95 0.16
CA ASP A 45 -4.90 -15.08 -0.10
C ASP A 45 -5.97 -15.25 1.01
N GLY A 46 -6.08 -14.26 1.90
CA GLY A 46 -6.96 -14.30 3.07
C GLY A 46 -6.53 -15.26 4.18
N SER A 47 -5.43 -16.03 4.00
CA SER A 47 -4.92 -16.95 5.01
C SER A 47 -3.92 -16.25 5.94
N GLU A 48 -3.79 -16.73 7.18
CA GLU A 48 -2.71 -16.30 8.09
C GLU A 48 -1.41 -17.09 7.88
N ASP A 49 -1.43 -18.09 6.98
CA ASP A 49 -0.32 -19.00 6.77
C ASP A 49 0.89 -18.28 6.13
N GLU A 50 2.07 -18.88 6.36
CA GLU A 50 3.31 -18.41 5.78
C GLU A 50 3.23 -18.51 4.24
N ALA A 51 3.35 -17.36 3.57
CA ALA A 51 3.36 -17.32 2.12
C ALA A 51 4.71 -17.79 1.58
N TYR A 52 4.67 -18.57 0.50
CA TYR A 52 5.86 -19.08 -0.17
C TYR A 52 6.41 -18.08 -1.20
N GLY A 53 7.73 -17.97 -1.27
CA GLY A 53 8.43 -17.33 -2.39
C GLY A 53 8.76 -15.84 -2.24
N ASP A 54 8.25 -15.17 -1.20
CA ASP A 54 8.61 -13.77 -0.92
C ASP A 54 8.86 -13.52 0.58
N ALA A 55 10.11 -13.73 1.01
CA ALA A 55 10.50 -13.58 2.41
C ALA A 55 10.29 -12.16 2.96
N VAL A 56 10.40 -11.14 2.10
CA VAL A 56 10.18 -9.73 2.49
C VAL A 56 8.71 -9.51 2.80
N GLY A 57 7.84 -9.93 1.89
CA GLY A 57 6.40 -9.82 2.04
C GLY A 57 5.87 -10.68 3.18
N SER A 58 6.37 -11.91 3.35
CA SER A 58 5.95 -12.80 4.44
C SER A 58 6.30 -12.21 5.81
N ALA A 59 7.50 -11.63 5.96
CA ALA A 59 7.86 -10.91 7.18
C ALA A 59 6.98 -9.67 7.42
N GLY A 60 6.60 -8.97 6.34
CA GLY A 60 5.66 -7.85 6.38
C GLY A 60 4.26 -8.27 6.82
N LYS A 61 3.73 -9.35 6.25
CA LYS A 61 2.44 -9.96 6.61
C LYS A 61 2.39 -10.30 8.10
N SER A 62 3.39 -11.03 8.61
CA SER A 62 3.46 -11.35 10.05
C SER A 62 3.42 -10.09 10.93
N ARG A 63 4.15 -9.04 10.55
CA ARG A 63 4.16 -7.77 11.30
C ARG A 63 2.82 -7.05 11.25
N TYR A 64 2.15 -7.02 10.11
CA TYR A 64 0.81 -6.44 10.01
C TYR A 64 -0.13 -7.14 11.00
N LEU A 65 -0.16 -8.48 10.98
CA LEU A 65 -1.02 -9.27 11.86
C LEU A 65 -0.72 -9.02 13.34
N GLU A 66 0.56 -8.92 13.71
CA GLU A 66 0.99 -8.59 15.07
C GLU A 66 0.60 -7.17 15.52
N VAL A 67 0.77 -6.17 14.64
CA VAL A 67 0.58 -4.75 14.98
C VAL A 67 -0.89 -4.34 14.94
N ARG A 68 -1.67 -4.92 14.02
CA ARG A 68 -3.06 -4.54 13.78
C ARG A 68 -4.07 -5.41 14.52
N ASP A 69 -3.66 -6.56 15.05
CA ASP A 69 -4.55 -7.57 15.65
C ASP A 69 -5.75 -7.85 14.75
N ASP A 70 -5.44 -8.06 13.47
CA ASP A 70 -6.41 -8.14 12.38
C ASP A 70 -6.10 -9.37 11.52
N ARG A 71 -6.93 -9.61 10.50
CA ARG A 71 -6.77 -10.73 9.57
C ARG A 71 -5.88 -10.39 8.38
N ALA A 72 -5.42 -11.42 7.70
CA ALA A 72 -4.83 -11.26 6.39
C ALA A 72 -5.88 -10.79 5.38
N TRP A 73 -5.44 -9.97 4.44
CA TRP A 73 -6.30 -9.48 3.37
C TRP A 73 -6.45 -10.53 2.28
N ASP A 74 -7.64 -10.60 1.71
CA ASP A 74 -7.87 -11.21 0.39
C ASP A 74 -7.62 -10.15 -0.69
N ALA A 75 -7.00 -10.54 -1.80
CA ALA A 75 -6.63 -9.61 -2.87
C ALA A 75 -7.85 -8.95 -3.52
N GLY A 76 -8.96 -9.68 -3.67
CA GLY A 76 -10.24 -9.20 -4.19
C GLY A 76 -10.87 -8.17 -3.26
N GLU A 77 -10.90 -8.47 -1.96
CA GLU A 77 -11.37 -7.50 -0.95
C GLU A 77 -10.49 -6.26 -0.90
N TRP A 78 -9.17 -6.44 -0.99
CA TRP A 78 -8.21 -5.35 -0.98
C TRP A 78 -8.38 -4.43 -2.20
N ILE A 79 -8.54 -4.98 -3.40
CA ILE A 79 -8.73 -4.18 -4.61
C ILE A 79 -10.08 -3.46 -4.61
N TYR A 80 -11.10 -4.03 -3.98
CA TYR A 80 -12.40 -3.37 -3.82
C TYR A 80 -12.29 -2.08 -2.99
N CYS A 81 -11.36 -2.00 -2.04
CA CYS A 81 -11.09 -0.76 -1.30
C CYS A 81 -10.49 0.38 -2.16
N PHE A 82 -10.06 0.08 -3.39
CA PHE A 82 -9.55 1.08 -4.33
C PHE A 82 -10.63 1.68 -5.24
N ASP A 83 -11.88 1.21 -5.15
CA ASP A 83 -13.03 1.85 -5.77
C ASP A 83 -13.01 3.37 -5.48
N PRO A 84 -12.93 4.23 -6.51
CA PRO A 84 -12.87 5.69 -6.35
C PRO A 84 -14.02 6.30 -5.54
N ASP A 85 -15.20 5.67 -5.53
CA ASP A 85 -16.38 6.16 -4.80
C ASP A 85 -16.31 5.84 -3.30
N LEU A 86 -15.61 4.75 -2.95
CA LEU A 86 -15.40 4.33 -1.57
C LEU A 86 -14.11 4.93 -0.98
N ARG A 87 -13.05 5.02 -1.78
CA ARG A 87 -11.71 5.42 -1.33
C ARG A 87 -11.65 6.90 -0.95
N LYS A 88 -11.31 7.15 0.32
CA LYS A 88 -11.24 8.51 0.90
C LYS A 88 -9.90 9.21 0.70
N TRP A 89 -8.97 8.57 0.02
CA TRP A 89 -7.66 9.13 -0.26
C TRP A 89 -7.20 8.91 -1.69
N SER A 90 -6.18 9.63 -2.11
CA SER A 90 -5.51 9.42 -3.39
C SER A 90 -4.01 9.30 -3.18
N TRP A 91 -3.39 8.36 -3.89
CA TRP A 91 -1.94 8.18 -3.84
C TRP A 91 -1.25 9.48 -4.26
N TRP A 92 -0.21 9.89 -3.52
CA TRP A 92 0.57 11.07 -3.83
C TRP A 92 2.02 10.73 -4.16
N ASP A 93 2.81 10.31 -3.16
CA ASP A 93 4.26 10.12 -3.33
C ASP A 93 4.90 9.28 -2.20
N ILE A 94 6.17 8.93 -2.36
CA ILE A 94 7.05 8.43 -1.30
C ILE A 94 8.31 9.29 -1.28
N THR A 95 8.67 9.80 -0.11
CA THR A 95 9.87 10.62 0.10
C THR A 95 10.80 10.00 1.14
N VAL A 96 12.10 10.27 1.05
CA VAL A 96 13.08 9.89 2.10
C VAL A 96 13.12 11.00 3.14
N VAL A 97 13.09 10.60 4.41
CA VAL A 97 13.34 11.50 5.55
C VAL A 97 14.76 11.32 6.07
N ASP A 98 15.21 10.07 6.21
CA ASP A 98 16.53 9.68 6.69
C ASP A 98 16.88 8.26 6.21
N ASP A 99 18.06 7.76 6.54
CA ASP A 99 18.48 6.40 6.22
C ASP A 99 17.50 5.36 6.78
N GLY A 100 16.86 4.61 5.88
CA GLY A 100 15.84 3.61 6.22
C GLY A 100 14.47 4.17 6.62
N VAL A 101 14.23 5.49 6.56
CA VAL A 101 12.95 6.12 6.91
C VAL A 101 12.36 6.83 5.71
N VAL A 102 11.14 6.45 5.35
CA VAL A 102 10.38 7.08 4.26
C VAL A 102 9.01 7.55 4.74
N CYS A 103 8.50 8.61 4.12
CA CYS A 103 7.11 9.03 4.25
C CYS A 103 6.31 8.55 3.05
N VAL A 104 5.19 7.88 3.30
CA VAL A 104 4.17 7.58 2.29
C VAL A 104 3.11 8.68 2.34
N TRP A 105 2.96 9.40 1.24
CA TRP A 105 2.04 10.53 1.13
C TRP A 105 0.77 10.11 0.41
N VAL A 106 -0.36 10.48 1.00
CA VAL A 106 -1.68 10.38 0.40
C VAL A 106 -2.40 11.71 0.56
N ASP A 107 -3.21 12.07 -0.43
CA ASP A 107 -4.13 13.20 -0.34
C ASP A 107 -5.43 12.72 0.29
N THR A 108 -5.76 13.20 1.49
CA THR A 108 -6.97 12.87 2.23
C THR A 108 -8.18 13.71 1.84
N LYS A 109 -8.03 14.61 0.85
CA LYS A 109 -9.04 15.60 0.44
C LYS A 109 -9.49 16.51 1.59
N GLY A 110 -8.62 16.72 2.57
CA GLY A 110 -8.85 17.59 3.73
C GLY A 110 -9.40 16.89 4.98
N GLU A 111 -9.64 15.58 4.92
CA GLU A 111 -10.07 14.81 6.09
C GLU A 111 -8.89 14.51 7.02
N ALA A 112 -9.09 14.72 8.32
CA ALA A 112 -8.05 14.45 9.33
C ALA A 112 -7.91 12.96 9.66
N HIS A 113 -8.97 12.18 9.44
CA HIS A 113 -9.00 10.74 9.68
C HIS A 113 -9.75 10.07 8.53
N ILE A 114 -9.12 9.05 7.95
CA ILE A 114 -9.67 8.25 6.85
C ILE A 114 -9.44 6.77 7.14
N PRO A 115 -10.36 5.87 6.71
CA PRO A 115 -10.05 4.46 6.59
C PRO A 115 -8.86 4.28 5.63
N CYS A 116 -7.87 3.49 6.04
CA CYS A 116 -6.67 3.23 5.24
C CYS A 116 -6.01 1.89 5.57
N GLU A 117 -6.75 0.93 6.15
CA GLU A 117 -6.17 -0.36 6.54
C GLU A 117 -5.62 -1.14 5.34
N GLU A 118 -6.24 -0.98 4.17
CA GLU A 118 -5.75 -1.51 2.90
C GLU A 118 -4.36 -0.92 2.55
N LEU A 119 -4.13 0.35 2.87
CA LEU A 119 -2.82 0.98 2.68
C LEU A 119 -1.80 0.44 3.69
N TRP A 120 -2.21 0.23 4.94
CA TRP A 120 -1.35 -0.38 5.96
C TRP A 120 -0.90 -1.78 5.54
N TRP A 121 -1.82 -2.60 5.05
CA TRP A 121 -1.48 -3.91 4.49
C TRP A 121 -0.40 -3.78 3.42
N ALA A 122 -0.64 -2.95 2.39
CA ALA A 122 0.28 -2.74 1.28
C ALA A 122 1.67 -2.26 1.73
N VAL A 123 1.73 -1.33 2.67
CA VAL A 123 2.97 -0.80 3.26
C VAL A 123 3.75 -1.92 3.96
N PHE A 124 3.09 -2.74 4.77
CA PHE A 124 3.74 -3.84 5.48
C PHE A 124 4.23 -4.93 4.52
N VAL A 125 3.39 -5.45 3.62
CA VAL A 125 3.80 -6.51 2.67
C VAL A 125 4.77 -6.01 1.59
N ALA A 126 4.85 -4.70 1.38
CA ALA A 126 5.93 -4.09 0.60
C ALA A 126 7.27 -4.09 1.36
N GLY A 127 7.30 -4.43 2.65
CA GLY A 127 8.51 -4.67 3.44
C GLY A 127 8.75 -3.69 4.58
N ALA A 128 7.77 -2.84 4.92
CA ALA A 128 7.89 -1.95 6.08
C ALA A 128 8.10 -2.75 7.36
N GLN A 129 9.01 -2.25 8.20
CA GLN A 129 9.36 -2.89 9.46
C GLN A 129 8.52 -2.35 10.62
N GLU A 130 8.22 -1.06 10.55
CA GLU A 130 7.42 -0.31 11.51
C GLU A 130 6.66 0.75 10.70
N VAL A 131 5.41 1.01 11.11
CA VAL A 131 4.57 2.02 10.48
C VAL A 131 4.02 2.90 11.59
N GLN A 132 4.32 4.19 11.52
CA GLN A 132 3.76 5.15 12.46
C GLN A 132 2.32 5.45 12.09
N THR A 133 1.50 5.81 13.08
CA THR A 133 0.12 6.25 12.85
C THR A 133 0.10 7.41 11.86
N MET A 134 -0.81 7.35 10.90
CA MET A 134 -1.00 8.42 9.92
C MET A 134 -1.23 9.76 10.61
N THR A 135 -0.47 10.77 10.20
CA THR A 135 -0.62 12.16 10.64
C THR A 135 -1.07 13.03 9.49
N LEU A 136 -1.88 14.06 9.78
CA LEU A 136 -2.23 15.07 8.80
C LEU A 136 -1.12 16.10 8.70
N GLU A 137 -0.56 16.25 7.51
CA GLU A 137 0.54 17.18 7.23
C GLU A 137 0.20 18.10 6.07
N THR A 138 0.91 19.24 6.00
CA THR A 138 0.73 20.19 4.87
C THR A 138 1.64 19.81 3.70
N SER A 139 1.22 20.13 2.47
CA SER A 139 2.04 19.93 1.26
C SER A 139 3.38 20.68 1.31
N SER A 140 3.51 21.70 2.16
CA SER A 140 4.78 22.39 2.43
C SER A 140 5.82 21.49 3.09
N ILE A 141 5.44 20.51 3.91
CA ILE A 141 6.37 19.56 4.52
C ILE A 141 6.85 18.55 3.48
N TRP A 142 5.92 17.98 2.71
CA TRP A 142 6.25 17.08 1.59
C TRP A 142 7.25 17.72 0.62
N SER A 143 7.02 18.96 0.20
CA SER A 143 7.87 19.64 -0.79
C SER A 143 9.30 19.97 -0.31
N GLN A 144 9.59 19.77 0.98
CA GLN A 144 10.94 19.90 1.55
C GLN A 144 11.71 18.57 1.56
N GLN A 145 11.07 17.45 1.19
CA GLN A 145 11.66 16.12 1.19
C GLN A 145 11.92 15.63 -0.24
N ASP A 146 12.92 14.76 -0.40
CA ASP A 146 13.27 14.20 -1.70
C ASP A 146 12.39 12.99 -2.02
N SER A 147 11.69 13.04 -3.16
CA SER A 147 10.97 11.87 -3.69
C SER A 147 11.95 10.75 -4.00
N VAL A 148 11.68 9.56 -3.48
CA VAL A 148 12.50 8.34 -3.67
C VAL A 148 12.15 7.69 -5.00
N GLY A 149 13.01 6.91 -5.64
CA GLY A 149 12.60 6.00 -6.74
C GLY A 149 11.89 6.62 -7.96
N LEU A 150 11.92 7.95 -8.15
CA LEU A 150 11.38 8.65 -9.33
C LEU A 150 12.46 8.94 -10.39
N ARG A 151 13.65 8.34 -10.27
CA ARG A 151 14.73 8.57 -11.24
C ARG A 151 14.44 7.84 -12.56
N LYS A 152 14.54 8.61 -13.64
CA LYS A 152 14.46 8.20 -15.05
C LYS A 152 15.55 7.20 -15.44
#